data_AF-A0A379EE41-F1
#
_entry.id   AF-A0A379EE41-F1
#
_cell.length_a   1.000
_cell.length_b   1.000
_cell.length_c   1.000
_cell.angle_alpha   90.00
_cell.angle_beta   90.00
_cell.angle_gamma   90.00
#
_symmetry.space_group_name_H-M   'P 1'
#
loop_
_entity.id
_entity.type
_entity.pdbx_description
1 polymer ?
#
loop_
_entity_poly.entity_id
_entity_poly.type
_entity_poly.pdbx_seq_one_letter_code
_entity_poly.pdbx_strand_id
1 'polypeptide(L)'
;MRFLKFMLKDLGNIPFIPIVCFNNEAELKVNVNTHIVVNRCCLKDVILQYKIPAISQEIKEKIISIIESNSKTLEKGATCEHKYNALRKQYDSQNKIQHGVCPRCGGRLVERQGRYGCFFGCSNYPRCKFTSNR
;
A
#
# COMPACT_ATOMS: atom_id res chain seq x y z
N MET A 1 7.88 -9.48 4.15
CA MET A 1 8.65 -10.49 4.93
C MET A 1 7.89 -11.07 6.12
N ARG A 2 7.30 -10.27 7.01
CA ARG A 2 6.57 -10.80 8.20
C ARG A 2 5.41 -11.75 7.86
N PHE A 3 4.59 -11.38 6.87
CA PHE A 3 3.48 -12.22 6.42
C PHE A 3 3.95 -13.58 5.89
N LEU A 4 4.96 -13.61 5.02
CA LEU A 4 5.48 -14.85 4.46
C LEU A 4 6.14 -15.75 5.52
N LYS A 5 6.84 -15.16 6.50
CA LYS A 5 7.38 -15.91 7.65
C LYS A 5 6.27 -16.49 8.53
N PHE A 6 5.18 -15.75 8.76
CA PHE A 6 4.02 -16.23 9.50
C PHE A 6 3.33 -17.40 8.77
N MET A 7 3.13 -17.26 7.46
CA MET A 7 2.52 -18.29 6.60
C MET A 7 3.29 -19.61 6.58
N LEU A 8 4.62 -19.54 6.69
CA LEU A 8 5.50 -20.70 6.57
C LEU A 8 6.07 -21.16 7.93
N LYS A 9 5.50 -20.68 9.05
CA LYS A 9 6.00 -20.97 10.40
C LYS A 9 6.05 -22.47 10.73
N ASP A 10 5.13 -23.24 10.17
CA ASP A 10 4.94 -24.67 10.47
C ASP A 10 5.89 -25.58 9.66
N LEU A 11 6.61 -25.02 8.68
CA LEU A 11 7.56 -25.76 7.83
C LEU A 11 9.00 -25.74 8.37
N GLY A 12 9.21 -25.18 9.57
CA GLY A 12 10.52 -25.08 10.21
C GLY A 12 11.34 -23.86 9.77
N ASN A 13 12.65 -23.90 10.01
CA ASN A 13 13.54 -22.77 9.76
C ASN A 13 13.95 -22.70 8.27
N ILE A 14 13.12 -22.04 7.45
CA ILE A 14 13.40 -21.79 6.04
C ILE A 14 14.34 -20.57 5.91
N PRO A 15 15.45 -20.68 5.15
CA PRO A 15 16.33 -19.53 4.91
C PRO A 15 15.64 -18.50 4.01
N PHE A 16 15.57 -17.25 4.48
CA PHE A 16 15.11 -16.10 3.68
C PHE A 16 16.31 -15.27 3.26
N ILE A 17 16.54 -15.18 1.96
CA ILE A 17 17.59 -14.34 1.38
C ILE A 17 16.94 -13.04 0.89
N PRO A 18 17.12 -11.91 1.60
CA PRO A 18 16.58 -10.64 1.15
C PRO A 18 17.38 -10.14 -0.06
N ILE A 19 16.69 -9.78 -1.13
CA ILE A 19 17.26 -9.06 -2.27
C ILE A 19 16.55 -7.71 -2.36
N VAL A 20 17.31 -6.63 -2.30
CA VAL A 20 16.81 -5.26 -2.44
C VAL A 20 16.89 -4.89 -3.91
N CYS A 21 15.73 -4.74 -4.55
CA CYS A 21 15.64 -4.42 -5.96
C CYS A 21 15.24 -2.94 -6.14
N PHE A 22 16.06 -2.17 -6.84
CA PHE A 22 15.75 -0.80 -7.26
C PHE A 22 15.19 -0.76 -8.68
N ASN A 23 14.44 0.28 -9.01
CA ASN A 23 14.04 0.54 -10.40
C ASN A 23 15.30 0.91 -11.22
N ASN A 24 15.29 0.63 -12.52
CA ASN A 24 16.44 0.90 -13.39
C ASN A 24 16.78 2.40 -13.51
N GLU A 25 15.80 3.26 -13.24
CA GLU A 25 15.94 4.72 -13.25
C GLU A 25 16.59 5.27 -11.97
N ALA A 26 16.76 4.43 -10.93
CA ALA A 26 17.39 4.85 -9.69
C ALA A 26 18.91 4.74 -9.82
N GLU A 27 19.60 5.86 -9.58
CA GLU A 27 21.06 5.87 -9.51
C GLU A 27 21.51 5.45 -8.10
N LEU A 28 22.21 4.32 -8.01
CA LEU A 28 22.70 3.81 -6.74
C LEU A 28 23.97 4.55 -6.35
N LYS A 29 23.87 5.51 -5.43
CA LYS A 29 25.00 6.35 -4.97
C LYS A 29 26.02 5.61 -4.09
N VAL A 30 25.91 4.30 -3.94
CA VAL A 30 26.73 3.50 -3.03
C VAL A 30 27.36 2.38 -3.85
N ASN A 31 28.67 2.22 -3.73
CA ASN A 31 29.40 1.15 -4.40
C ASN A 31 29.20 -0.15 -3.61
N VAL A 32 28.12 -0.88 -3.91
CA VAL A 32 27.82 -2.15 -3.25
C VAL A 32 28.47 -3.28 -4.03
N ASN A 33 29.54 -3.84 -3.47
CA ASN A 33 30.15 -5.09 -3.96
C ASN A 33 29.29 -6.34 -3.65
N THR A 34 28.20 -6.18 -2.90
CA THR A 34 27.33 -7.28 -2.49
C THR A 34 26.17 -7.44 -3.47
N HIS A 35 25.97 -8.67 -3.96
CA HIS A 35 24.87 -9.12 -4.84
C HIS A 35 23.46 -8.99 -4.24
N ILE A 36 23.31 -8.33 -3.08
CA ILE A 36 22.05 -8.16 -2.36
C ILE A 36 21.26 -6.95 -2.88
N VAL A 37 21.94 -5.91 -3.35
CA VAL A 37 21.32 -4.66 -3.82
C VAL A 37 21.51 -4.53 -5.31
N VAL A 38 20.42 -4.59 -6.07
CA VAL A 38 20.49 -4.74 -7.53
C VAL A 38 19.42 -3.91 -8.22
N ASN A 39 19.71 -3.46 -9.44
CA ASN A 39 18.69 -2.90 -10.31
C ASN A 39 17.83 -4.01 -10.91
N ARG A 40 16.58 -3.68 -11.27
CA ARG A 40 15.60 -4.63 -11.78
C ARG A 40 16.08 -5.42 -12.99
N CYS A 41 16.86 -4.82 -13.88
CA CYS A 41 17.47 -5.50 -15.03
C CYS A 41 18.38 -6.67 -14.62
N CYS A 42 19.12 -6.56 -13.52
CA CYS A 42 20.10 -7.56 -13.06
C CYS A 42 19.50 -8.61 -12.11
N LEU A 43 18.23 -8.47 -11.72
CA LEU A 43 17.61 -9.34 -10.71
C LEU A 43 17.63 -10.82 -11.10
N LYS A 44 17.37 -11.12 -12.38
CA LYS A 44 17.34 -12.50 -12.88
C LYS A 44 18.72 -13.15 -12.77
N ASP A 45 19.77 -12.41 -13.14
CA ASP A 45 21.14 -12.91 -13.11
C ASP A 45 21.57 -13.22 -11.67
N VAL A 46 21.20 -12.36 -10.73
CA VAL A 46 21.47 -12.54 -9.31
C VAL A 46 20.76 -13.76 -8.74
N ILE A 47 19.48 -13.97 -9.07
CA ILE A 47 18.74 -15.16 -8.64
C ILE A 47 19.41 -16.44 -9.17
N LEU A 48 19.90 -16.42 -10.41
CA LEU A 48 20.55 -17.58 -11.04
C LEU A 48 21.93 -17.91 -10.45
N GLN A 49 22.57 -16.98 -9.74
CA GLN A 49 23.83 -17.26 -9.04
C GLN A 49 23.63 -18.19 -7.83
N TYR A 50 22.43 -18.24 -7.25
CA TYR A 50 22.11 -19.13 -6.12
C TYR A 50 21.84 -20.56 -6.59
N LYS A 51 22.91 -21.33 -6.80
CA LYS A 51 22.83 -22.73 -7.28
C LYS A 51 22.71 -23.77 -6.16
N ILE A 52 22.98 -23.39 -4.91
CA ILE A 52 22.97 -24.33 -3.78
C ILE A 52 21.52 -24.60 -3.37
N PRO A 53 21.06 -25.87 -3.40
CA PRO A 53 19.72 -26.21 -2.94
C PRO A 53 19.62 -26.00 -1.43
N ALA A 54 18.88 -24.97 -1.02
CA ALA A 54 18.71 -24.62 0.39
C ALA A 54 17.54 -25.35 1.08
N ILE A 55 16.67 -26.02 0.30
CA ILE A 55 15.40 -26.58 0.74
C ILE A 55 15.15 -27.89 -0.02
N SER A 56 14.54 -28.89 0.64
CA SER A 56 14.16 -30.16 0.00
C SER A 56 12.97 -29.99 -0.96
N GLN A 57 12.84 -30.92 -1.91
CA GLN A 57 11.78 -30.88 -2.91
C GLN A 57 10.37 -30.97 -2.27
N GLU A 58 10.20 -31.75 -1.20
CA GLU A 58 8.93 -31.85 -0.47
C GLU A 58 8.51 -30.52 0.17
N ILE A 59 9.46 -29.80 0.78
CA ILE A 59 9.16 -28.50 1.40
C ILE A 59 8.85 -27.48 0.31
N LYS A 60 9.53 -27.54 -0.83
CA LYS A 60 9.25 -26.67 -1.98
C LYS A 60 7.82 -26.84 -2.49
N GLU A 61 7.34 -28.07 -2.63
CA GLU A 61 5.97 -28.36 -3.07
C GLU A 61 4.93 -27.87 -2.06
N LYS A 62 5.18 -28.06 -0.77
CA LYS A 62 4.33 -27.52 0.31
C LYS A 62 4.27 -26.00 0.29
N ILE A 63 5.41 -25.31 0.11
CA ILE A 63 5.47 -23.85 0.01
C ILE A 63 4.63 -23.36 -1.18
N ILE A 64 4.77 -23.99 -2.35
CA ILE A 64 3.99 -23.63 -3.55
C ILE A 64 2.50 -23.79 -3.27
N SER A 65 2.07 -24.92 -2.72
CA SER A 65 0.66 -25.17 -2.37
C SER A 65 0.09 -24.15 -1.38
N ILE A 66 0.86 -23.79 -0.34
CA ILE A 66 0.45 -22.77 0.64
C ILE A 66 0.36 -21.39 -0.03
N ILE A 67 1.33 -21.02 -0.86
CA ILE A 67 1.31 -19.72 -1.54
C ILE A 67 0.12 -19.64 -2.51
N GLU A 68 -0.16 -20.71 -3.27
CA GLU A 68 -1.26 -20.75 -4.24
C GLU A 68 -2.64 -20.75 -3.57
N SER A 69 -2.79 -21.44 -2.45
CA SER A 69 -4.04 -21.41 -1.68
C SER A 69 -4.31 -20.03 -1.08
N ASN A 70 -3.27 -19.28 -0.72
CA ASN A 70 -3.39 -17.93 -0.15
C ASN A 70 -3.34 -16.80 -1.19
N SER A 71 -2.82 -17.04 -2.39
CA SER A 71 -2.79 -16.06 -3.48
C SER A 71 -4.18 -15.83 -4.07
N LYS A 72 -5.06 -16.83 -4.01
CA LYS A 72 -6.49 -16.68 -4.34
C LYS A 72 -7.21 -15.67 -3.44
N THR A 73 -6.68 -15.38 -2.24
CA THR A 73 -7.25 -14.41 -1.30
C THR A 73 -6.74 -12.98 -1.55
N LEU A 74 -5.74 -12.79 -2.41
CA LEU A 74 -5.24 -11.49 -2.86
C LEU A 74 -5.77 -11.20 -4.27
N GLU A 75 -7.09 -11.19 -4.42
CA GLU A 75 -7.67 -10.66 -5.65
C GLU A 75 -7.24 -9.19 -5.82
N LYS A 76 -6.77 -8.85 -7.03
CA LYS A 76 -6.68 -7.46 -7.52
C LYS A 76 -7.97 -6.66 -7.27
N GLY A 77 -9.09 -7.35 -6.99
CA GLY A 77 -10.31 -6.81 -6.40
C GLY A 77 -10.05 -5.87 -5.23
N ALA A 78 -9.23 -6.24 -4.22
CA ALA A 78 -8.99 -5.40 -3.04
C ALA A 78 -8.27 -4.08 -3.37
N THR A 79 -7.33 -4.08 -4.33
CA THR A 79 -6.61 -2.87 -4.76
C THR A 79 -7.51 -1.96 -5.60
N CYS A 80 -8.34 -2.54 -6.49
CA CYS A 80 -9.36 -1.80 -7.23
C CYS A 80 -10.45 -1.26 -6.30
N GLU A 81 -10.83 -2.02 -5.27
CA GLU A 81 -11.82 -1.63 -4.28
C GLU A 81 -11.31 -0.47 -3.41
N HIS A 82 -10.04 -0.48 -2.98
CA HIS A 82 -9.48 0.67 -2.26
C HIS A 82 -9.47 1.94 -3.13
N LYS A 83 -9.03 1.83 -4.39
CA LYS A 83 -9.05 2.95 -5.34
C LYS A 83 -10.47 3.47 -5.56
N TYR A 84 -11.42 2.58 -5.79
CA TYR A 84 -12.84 2.91 -5.98
C TYR A 84 -13.45 3.53 -4.71
N ASN A 85 -13.20 2.95 -3.53
CA ASN A 85 -13.70 3.45 -2.24
C ASN A 85 -13.12 4.82 -1.88
N ALA A 86 -11.86 5.09 -2.22
CA ALA A 86 -11.24 6.40 -2.05
C ALA A 86 -11.88 7.46 -2.97
N LEU A 87 -12.04 7.15 -4.25
CA LEU A 87 -12.68 8.03 -5.23
C LEU A 87 -14.14 8.31 -4.85
N ARG A 88 -14.88 7.27 -4.44
CA ARG A 88 -16.26 7.39 -3.99
C ARG A 88 -16.39 8.27 -2.74
N LYS A 89 -15.52 8.09 -1.74
CA LYS A 89 -15.49 8.96 -0.55
C LYS A 89 -15.19 10.42 -0.90
N GLN A 90 -14.31 10.68 -1.87
CA GLN A 90 -14.04 12.04 -2.35
C GLN A 90 -15.28 12.65 -3.02
N TYR A 91 -15.93 11.91 -3.92
CA TYR A 91 -17.16 12.33 -4.59
C TYR A 91 -18.28 12.62 -3.57
N ASP A 92 -18.54 11.71 -2.65
CA ASP A 92 -19.57 11.87 -1.62
C ASP A 92 -19.29 13.08 -0.73
N SER A 93 -18.02 13.33 -0.39
CA SER A 93 -17.63 14.50 0.39
C SER A 93 -17.86 15.79 -0.39
N GLN A 94 -17.47 15.85 -1.67
CA GLN A 94 -17.70 17.01 -2.53
C GLN A 94 -19.18 17.26 -2.76
N ASN A 95 -19.96 16.22 -3.01
CA ASN A 95 -21.41 16.32 -3.19
C ASN A 95 -22.08 16.86 -1.92
N LYS A 96 -21.71 16.37 -0.73
CA LYS A 96 -22.20 16.93 0.54
C LYS A 96 -21.86 18.42 0.68
N ILE A 97 -20.63 18.83 0.33
CA ILE A 97 -20.22 20.24 0.39
C ILE A 97 -21.06 21.10 -0.55
N GLN A 98 -21.30 20.66 -1.79
CA GLN A 98 -22.13 21.36 -2.77
C GLN A 98 -23.57 21.53 -2.29
N HIS A 99 -24.12 20.56 -1.56
CA HIS A 99 -25.45 20.63 -0.95
C HIS A 99 -25.45 21.33 0.43
N GLY A 100 -24.35 21.96 0.83
CA GLY A 100 -24.26 22.69 2.10
C GLY A 100 -24.26 21.79 3.34
N VAL A 101 -23.83 20.52 3.20
CA VAL A 101 -23.76 19.52 4.26
C VAL A 101 -22.30 19.23 4.62
N CYS A 102 -22.00 19.20 5.91
CA CYS A 102 -20.66 18.88 6.40
C CYS A 102 -20.38 17.37 6.24
N PRO A 103 -19.33 16.98 5.50
CA PRO A 103 -19.02 15.56 5.29
C PRO A 103 -18.51 14.85 6.55
N ARG A 104 -18.08 15.61 7.58
CA ARG A 104 -17.55 15.08 8.83
C ARG A 104 -18.64 14.78 9.87
N CYS A 105 -19.66 15.63 9.99
CA CYS A 105 -20.66 15.52 11.06
C CYS A 105 -22.12 15.63 10.59
N GLY A 106 -22.38 15.86 9.30
CA GLY A 106 -23.72 16.03 8.75
C GLY A 106 -24.39 17.38 9.07
N GLY A 107 -23.78 18.25 9.87
CA GLY A 107 -24.29 19.61 10.13
C GLY A 107 -24.26 20.51 8.90
N ARG A 108 -24.93 21.66 8.93
CA ARG A 108 -24.93 22.59 7.78
C ARG A 108 -23.57 23.28 7.62
N LEU A 109 -23.18 23.52 6.37
CA LEU A 109 -22.07 24.40 6.02
C LEU A 109 -22.60 25.82 5.87
N VAL A 110 -21.85 26.76 6.44
CA VAL A 110 -22.13 28.19 6.37
C VAL A 110 -20.93 28.90 5.74
N GLU A 111 -21.19 29.87 4.88
CA GLU A 111 -20.14 30.73 4.34
C GLU A 111 -19.63 31.66 5.44
N ARG A 112 -18.30 31.74 5.59
CA ARG A 112 -17.62 32.59 6.56
C ARG A 112 -16.50 33.33 5.86
N GLN A 113 -16.20 34.53 6.34
CA GLN A 113 -15.10 35.34 5.81
C GLN A 113 -13.88 35.20 6.71
N GLY A 114 -12.75 34.80 6.13
CA GLY A 114 -11.46 34.68 6.80
C GLY A 114 -10.43 35.62 6.18
N ARG A 115 -9.19 35.54 6.71
CA ARG A 115 -8.06 36.34 6.22
C ARG A 115 -7.77 36.17 4.73
N TYR A 116 -8.04 34.98 4.18
CA TYR A 116 -7.72 34.61 2.80
C TYR A 116 -8.96 34.60 1.88
N GLY A 117 -10.07 35.18 2.32
CA GLY A 117 -11.34 35.21 1.57
C GLY A 117 -12.43 34.34 2.21
N CYS A 118 -13.49 34.10 1.43
CA CYS A 118 -14.65 33.33 1.88
C CYS A 118 -14.38 31.83 1.88
N PHE A 119 -14.89 31.13 2.89
CA PHE A 119 -14.79 29.68 3.01
C PHE A 119 -16.06 29.09 3.64
N PHE A 120 -16.33 27.81 3.38
CA PHE A 120 -17.39 27.07 4.06
C PHE A 120 -16.89 26.54 5.39
N GLY A 121 -17.51 26.96 6.49
CA GLY A 121 -17.29 26.43 7.83
C GLY A 121 -18.49 25.62 8.33
N CYS A 122 -18.26 24.58 9.13
CA CYS A 122 -19.37 23.86 9.75
C CYS A 122 -20.09 24.70 10.81
N SER A 123 -21.43 24.68 10.81
CA SER A 123 -22.28 25.33 11.82
C SER A 123 -22.00 24.84 13.24
N ASN A 124 -21.57 23.58 13.38
CA ASN A 124 -21.33 22.93 14.66
C ASN A 124 -19.95 23.26 15.27
N TYR A 125 -19.24 24.26 14.76
CA TYR A 125 -18.05 24.79 15.42
C TYR A 125 -18.41 25.28 16.84
N PRO A 126 -17.62 24.96 17.89
CA PRO A 126 -16.27 24.39 17.87
C PRO A 126 -16.19 22.86 17.85
N ARG A 127 -17.31 22.13 17.99
CA ARG A 127 -17.34 20.65 18.04
C ARG A 127 -16.93 20.02 16.70
N CYS A 128 -17.24 20.67 15.59
CA CYS A 128 -16.77 20.28 14.27
C CYS A 128 -15.94 21.41 13.64
N LYS A 129 -14.64 21.15 13.43
CA LYS A 129 -13.68 22.09 12.82
C LYS A 129 -13.51 21.88 11.30
N PHE A 130 -14.51 21.31 10.64
CA PHE A 130 -14.45 21.13 9.20
C PHE A 130 -14.56 22.49 8.49
N THR A 131 -13.63 22.75 7.57
CA THR A 131 -13.61 23.90 6.68
C THR A 131 -13.30 23.45 5.27
N SER A 132 -13.95 24.07 4.28
CA SER A 132 -13.64 23.90 2.86
C SER A 132 -13.51 25.27 2.22
N ASN A 133 -12.51 25.47 1.36
CA ASN A 133 -12.45 26.67 0.56
C ASN A 133 -13.64 26.70 -0.41
N ARG A 134 -14.11 27.90 -0.72
CA ARG A 134 -15.12 28.13 -1.76
C ARG A 134 -14.45 28.15 -3.12
#